data_AF-E0S5E0-F1
#
_entry.id   AF-E0S5E0-F1
#
_cell.length_a   1.000
_cell.length_b   1.000
_cell.length_c   1.000
_cell.angle_alpha   90.00
_cell.angle_beta   90.00
_cell.angle_gamma   90.00
#
_symmetry.space_group_name_H-M   'P 1'
#
loop_
_entity.id
_entity.type
_entity.pdbx_description
1 polymer ?
#
loop_
_entity_poly.entity_id
_entity_poly.type
_entity_poly.pdbx_seq_one_letter_code
_entity_poly.pdbx_strand_id
1 'polypeptide(L)'
;MPAEDYASSHEERVHWGFTKILMIVVLYGLSLACIILGLKPLFDMEFEIKSFANLTFVAFHAFYMFSFMAVHKKSHFIFWSITYLFLSGISLLFYFYEDLFL
;
A
#
# COMPACT_ATOMS: atom_id res chain seq x y z
N MET A 1 -41.97 23.35 27.27
CA MET A 1 -40.60 23.87 27.02
C MET A 1 -40.03 23.07 25.86
N PRO A 2 -39.84 23.68 24.68
CA PRO A 2 -39.31 22.98 23.51
C PRO A 2 -37.77 22.97 23.51
N ALA A 3 -37.24 21.84 23.02
CA ALA A 3 -35.91 21.53 22.49
C ALA A 3 -34.77 22.57 22.67
N GLU A 4 -33.80 22.23 23.53
CA GLU A 4 -32.45 22.80 23.48
C GLU A 4 -31.59 22.00 22.49
N ASP A 5 -31.42 22.59 21.31
CA ASP A 5 -30.22 22.63 20.48
C ASP A 5 -29.17 21.53 20.65
N TYR A 6 -29.32 20.47 19.85
CA TYR A 6 -28.20 19.68 19.35
C TYR A 6 -27.45 20.50 18.29
N ALA A 7 -26.70 21.51 18.72
CA ALA A 7 -25.89 22.33 17.84
C ALA A 7 -24.42 21.86 17.83
N SER A 8 -23.94 21.66 16.59
CA SER A 8 -22.55 21.63 16.15
C SER A 8 -21.65 20.44 16.57
N SER A 9 -21.88 19.28 15.96
CA SER A 9 -20.75 18.53 15.42
C SER A 9 -20.61 18.88 13.94
N HIS A 10 -19.79 19.90 13.65
CA HIS A 10 -19.11 19.98 12.35
C HIS A 10 -18.09 18.83 12.29
N GLU A 11 -18.56 17.59 12.30
CA GLU A 11 -17.77 16.50 11.73
C GLU A 11 -17.76 16.76 10.24
N GLU A 12 -16.67 17.34 9.74
CA GLU A 12 -16.28 17.23 8.36
C GLU A 12 -16.39 15.75 7.98
N ARG A 13 -17.50 15.39 7.34
CA ARG A 13 -17.71 14.05 6.81
C ARG A 13 -16.74 13.91 5.65
N VAL A 14 -15.48 13.61 5.96
CA VAL A 14 -14.45 13.25 5.00
C VAL A 14 -15.10 12.28 4.02
N HIS A 15 -15.19 12.71 2.76
CA HIS A 15 -15.94 11.99 1.75
C HIS A 15 -15.24 10.64 1.54
N TRP A 16 -15.77 9.62 2.21
CA TRP A 16 -15.16 8.29 2.33
C TRP A 16 -14.89 7.66 0.96
N GLY A 17 -15.74 7.95 -0.03
CA GLY A 17 -15.55 7.50 -1.41
C GLY A 17 -14.29 8.09 -2.06
N PHE A 18 -14.08 9.40 -1.96
CA PHE A 18 -12.91 10.07 -2.55
C PHE A 18 -11.61 9.63 -1.89
N THR A 19 -11.59 9.61 -0.55
CA THR A 19 -10.41 9.17 0.23
C THR A 19 -10.05 7.71 -0.07
N LYS A 20 -11.05 6.84 -0.24
CA LYS A 20 -10.86 5.43 -0.62
C LYS A 20 -10.18 5.31 -1.99
N ILE A 21 -10.65 6.06 -2.99
CA ILE A 21 -10.08 6.04 -4.35
C ILE A 21 -8.64 6.52 -4.31
N LEU A 22 -8.37 7.63 -3.62
CA LEU A 22 -7.02 8.19 -3.49
C LEU A 22 -6.06 7.18 -2.83
N MET A 23 -6.47 6.52 -1.75
CA MET A 23 -5.65 5.46 -1.13
C MET A 23 -5.39 4.28 -2.08
N ILE A 24 -6.40 3.82 -2.82
CA ILE A 24 -6.22 2.73 -3.80
C ILE A 24 -5.18 3.12 -4.84
N VAL A 25 -5.30 4.32 -5.43
CA VAL A 25 -4.38 4.81 -6.46
C VAL A 25 -2.95 4.88 -5.92
N VAL A 26 -2.76 5.42 -4.71
CA VAL A 26 -1.44 5.53 -4.09
C VAL A 26 -0.85 4.14 -3.79
N LEU A 27 -1.61 3.24 -3.17
CA LEU A 27 -1.14 1.89 -2.84
C LEU A 27 -0.79 1.09 -4.10
N TYR A 28 -1.62 1.18 -5.14
CA TYR A 28 -1.37 0.49 -6.41
C TYR A 28 -0.16 1.07 -7.14
N GLY A 29 -0.03 2.40 -7.16
CA GLY A 29 1.12 3.07 -7.76
C GLY A 29 2.44 2.68 -7.08
N LEU A 30 2.47 2.70 -5.74
CA LEU A 30 3.62 2.26 -4.95
C LEU A 30 3.95 0.79 -5.18
N SER A 31 2.94 -0.07 -5.18
CA SER A 31 3.11 -1.50 -5.38
C SER A 31 3.64 -1.81 -6.79
N LEU A 32 3.14 -1.13 -7.82
CA LEU A 32 3.65 -1.27 -9.18
C LEU A 32 5.10 -0.81 -9.29
N ALA A 33 5.47 0.30 -8.65
CA ALA A 33 6.86 0.75 -8.59
C ALA A 33 7.75 -0.29 -7.90
N CYS A 34 7.31 -0.88 -6.79
CA CYS A 34 8.05 -1.94 -6.10
C CYS A 34 8.21 -3.19 -6.99
N ILE A 35 7.17 -3.57 -7.74
CA ILE A 35 7.24 -4.70 -8.69
C ILE A 35 8.30 -4.43 -9.76
N ILE A 36 8.31 -3.24 -10.35
CA ILE A 36 9.28 -2.86 -11.39
C ILE A 36 10.70 -2.91 -10.82
N LEU A 37 10.93 -2.32 -9.64
CA LEU A 37 12.23 -2.34 -8.96
C LEU A 37 12.68 -3.78 -8.63
N GLY A 38 11.77 -4.62 -8.13
CA GLY A 38 12.08 -6.01 -7.80
C GLY A 38 12.35 -6.88 -9.03
N LEU A 39 11.75 -6.56 -10.18
CA LEU A 39 12.01 -7.28 -11.44
C LEU A 39 13.25 -6.78 -12.19
N LYS A 40 13.67 -5.53 -11.97
CA LYS A 40 14.85 -4.94 -12.63
C LYS A 40 16.10 -5.84 -12.62
N PRO A 41 16.57 -6.40 -11.48
CA PRO A 41 17.78 -7.23 -11.47
C PRO A 41 17.66 -8.54 -12.26
N LEU A 42 16.44 -9.05 -12.50
CA LEU A 42 16.24 -10.19 -13.41
C LEU A 42 16.50 -9.81 -14.87
N PHE A 43 16.09 -8.61 -15.26
CA PHE A 43 16.34 -8.12 -16.62
C PHE A 43 17.81 -7.78 -16.85
N ASP A 44 18.50 -7.31 -15.80
CA ASP A 44 19.93 -7.01 -15.83
C ASP A 44 20.83 -8.27 -15.70
N MET A 45 20.22 -9.48 -15.62
CA MET A 45 20.89 -10.78 -15.46
C MET A 45 21.77 -10.92 -14.20
N GLU A 46 21.45 -10.16 -13.15
CA GLU A 46 22.12 -10.23 -11.85
C GLU A 46 21.44 -11.29 -10.97
N PHE A 47 21.90 -12.55 -11.06
CA PHE A 47 21.30 -13.69 -10.36
C PHE A 47 21.89 -13.93 -8.95
N GLU A 48 21.93 -12.89 -8.13
CA GLU A 48 22.33 -13.01 -6.74
C GLU A 48 21.17 -13.47 -5.83
N ILE A 49 21.49 -13.91 -4.60
CA ILE A 49 20.48 -14.28 -3.58
C ILE A 49 19.50 -13.12 -3.33
N LYS A 50 19.98 -11.87 -3.43
CA LYS A 50 19.18 -10.64 -3.33
C LYS A 50 18.06 -10.61 -4.38
N SER A 51 18.29 -11.10 -5.58
CA SER A 51 17.30 -11.17 -6.66
C SER A 51 16.17 -12.17 -6.37
N PHE A 52 16.46 -13.25 -5.63
CA PHE A 52 15.42 -14.18 -5.17
C PHE A 52 14.51 -13.55 -4.09
N ALA A 53 15.10 -12.77 -3.17
CA ALA A 53 14.32 -11.98 -2.21
C ALA A 53 13.45 -10.94 -2.92
N ASN A 54 13.96 -10.28 -3.96
CA ASN A 54 13.20 -9.33 -4.78
C ASN A 54 11.98 -9.97 -5.44
N LEU A 55 12.10 -11.18 -6.00
CA LEU A 55 10.98 -11.96 -6.53
C LEU A 55 9.90 -12.26 -5.49
N THR A 56 10.32 -12.54 -4.26
CA THR A 56 9.40 -12.78 -3.15
C THR A 56 8.57 -11.54 -2.85
N PHE A 57 9.20 -10.35 -2.83
CA PHE A 57 8.48 -9.08 -2.70
C PHE A 57 7.53 -8.83 -3.87
N VAL A 58 7.96 -9.08 -5.11
CA VAL A 58 7.10 -8.97 -6.30
C VAL A 58 5.85 -9.86 -6.17
N ALA A 59 6.02 -11.12 -5.74
CA ALA A 59 4.92 -12.05 -5.53
C ALA A 59 3.96 -11.57 -4.44
N PHE A 60 4.48 -11.04 -3.32
CA PHE A 60 3.63 -10.47 -2.27
C PHE A 60 2.88 -9.23 -2.74
N HIS A 61 3.50 -8.34 -3.51
CA HIS A 61 2.84 -7.18 -4.09
C HIS A 61 1.71 -7.57 -5.04
N ALA A 62 1.96 -8.53 -5.94
CA ALA A 62 0.91 -9.07 -6.81
C ALA A 62 -0.24 -9.69 -6.00
N PHE A 63 0.07 -10.52 -5.00
CA PHE A 63 -0.93 -11.11 -4.10
C PHE A 63 -1.78 -10.05 -3.38
N TYR A 64 -1.15 -8.99 -2.88
CA TYR A 64 -1.83 -7.88 -2.22
C TYR A 64 -2.69 -7.08 -3.21
N MET A 65 -2.22 -6.80 -4.42
CA MET A 65 -3.03 -6.14 -5.47
C MET A 65 -4.34 -6.90 -5.69
N PHE A 66 -4.27 -8.20 -5.97
CA PHE A 66 -5.45 -9.02 -6.22
C PHE A 66 -6.35 -9.15 -4.99
N SER A 67 -5.76 -9.40 -3.82
CA SER A 67 -6.51 -9.55 -2.57
C SER A 67 -7.22 -8.26 -2.17
N PHE A 68 -6.60 -7.10 -2.39
CA PHE A 68 -7.18 -5.80 -2.05
C PHE A 68 -8.41 -5.46 -2.91
N MET A 69 -8.48 -5.93 -4.16
CA MET A 69 -9.66 -5.75 -5.02
C MET A 69 -10.92 -6.40 -4.42
N ALA A 70 -10.77 -7.50 -3.69
CA ALA A 70 -11.88 -8.23 -3.07
C ALA A 70 -12.39 -7.58 -1.76
N VAL A 71 -11.77 -6.49 -1.30
CA VAL A 71 -12.10 -5.88 -0.01
C VAL A 71 -13.22 -4.83 -0.14
N HIS A 72 -14.43 -5.23 0.26
CA HIS A 72 -15.60 -4.36 0.22
C HIS A 72 -15.99 -3.75 1.59
N LYS A 73 -15.64 -4.41 2.70
CA LYS A 73 -15.95 -3.94 4.07
C LYS A 73 -15.00 -2.83 4.52
N LYS A 74 -15.53 -1.77 5.14
CA LYS A 74 -14.74 -0.59 5.55
C LYS A 74 -13.61 -0.90 6.54
N SER A 75 -13.87 -1.69 7.59
CA SER A 75 -12.85 -2.07 8.58
C SER A 75 -11.72 -2.90 7.94
N HIS A 76 -12.09 -3.82 7.06
CA HIS A 76 -11.12 -4.62 6.31
C HIS A 76 -10.31 -3.72 5.38
N PHE A 77 -10.93 -2.75 4.70
CA PHE A 77 -10.22 -1.83 3.81
C PHE A 77 -9.10 -1.09 4.54
N ILE A 78 -9.36 -0.56 5.74
CA ILE A 78 -8.33 0.13 6.54
C ILE A 78 -7.22 -0.83 6.94
N PHE A 79 -7.57 -1.99 7.49
CA PHE A 79 -6.59 -3.00 7.90
C PHE A 79 -5.68 -3.40 6.75
N TRP A 80 -6.28 -3.78 5.61
CA TRP A 80 -5.55 -4.18 4.43
C TRP A 80 -4.73 -3.03 3.85
N SER A 81 -5.20 -1.78 3.94
CA SER A 81 -4.43 -0.62 3.47
C SER A 81 -3.16 -0.43 4.29
N ILE A 82 -3.25 -0.57 5.62
CA ILE A 82 -2.11 -0.42 6.52
C ILE A 82 -1.10 -1.54 6.27
N THR A 83 -1.54 -2.79 6.18
CA THR A 83 -0.63 -3.91 5.92
C THR A 83 0.02 -3.81 4.54
N TYR A 84 -0.72 -3.31 3.55
CA TYR A 84 -0.19 -3.05 2.21
C TYR A 84 0.84 -1.91 2.19
N LEU A 85 0.58 -0.83 2.94
CA LEU A 85 1.54 0.25 3.12
C LEU A 85 2.81 -0.26 3.83
N PHE A 86 2.65 -1.14 4.81
CA PHE A 86 3.78 -1.77 5.51
C PHE A 86 4.62 -2.64 4.59
N LEU A 87 3.98 -3.47 3.75
CA LEU A 87 4.66 -4.26 2.71
C LEU A 87 5.47 -3.34 1.77
N SER A 88 4.85 -2.24 1.31
CA SER A 88 5.50 -1.27 0.43
C SER A 88 6.70 -0.60 1.12
N GLY A 89 6.54 -0.20 2.39
CA GLY A 89 7.61 0.40 3.18
C GLY A 89 8.79 -0.54 3.38
N ILE A 90 8.54 -1.80 3.78
CA ILE A 90 9.60 -2.81 3.92
C ILE A 90 10.28 -3.09 2.58
N SER A 91 9.53 -3.17 1.49
CA SER A 91 10.10 -3.41 0.15
C SER A 91 11.05 -2.28 -0.26
N LEU A 92 10.63 -1.02 -0.07
CA LEU A 92 11.48 0.14 -0.36
C LEU A 92 12.71 0.19 0.55
N LEU A 93 12.55 -0.06 1.85
CA LEU A 93 13.68 -0.16 2.77
C LEU A 93 14.65 -1.27 2.35
N PHE A 94 14.16 -2.40 1.85
CA PHE A 94 15.00 -3.48 1.36
C PHE A 94 15.76 -3.07 0.08
N TYR A 95 15.09 -2.42 -0.87
CA TYR A 95 15.70 -2.00 -2.14
C TYR A 95 16.75 -0.90 -1.94
N PHE A 96 16.48 0.07 -1.08
CA PHE A 96 17.35 1.22 -0.81
C PHE A 96 18.14 1.07 0.49
N TYR A 97 18.26 -0.15 1.04
CA TYR A 97 18.95 -0.36 2.31
C TYR A 97 20.38 0.18 2.28
N GLU A 98 21.10 -0.12 1.20
CA GLU A 98 22.48 0.33 1.01
C GLU A 98 22.53 1.85 0.84
N ASP A 99 21.70 2.45 -0.02
CA ASP A 99 21.69 3.91 -0.23
C ASP A 99 21.27 4.73 1.00
N LEU A 100 20.47 4.16 1.91
CA LEU A 100 19.95 4.86 3.09
C LEU A 100 20.83 4.69 4.34
N PHE A 101 21.56 3.57 4.45
CA PHE A 101 22.24 3.19 5.70
C PHE A 101 23.74 2.88 5.56
N LEU A 102 24.29 2.80 4.34
CA LEU A 102 25.71 2.60 4.05
C LEU A 102 26.31 3.81 3.33
#